data_AF-A0A2P6S9F4-F1
#
_entry.id   AF-A0A2P6S9F4-F1
#
_cell.length_a   1.000
_cell.length_b   1.000
_cell.length_c   1.000
_cell.angle_alpha   90.00
_cell.angle_beta   90.00
_cell.angle_gamma   90.00
#
_symmetry.space_group_name_H-M   'P 1'
#
loop_
_entity.id
_entity.type
_entity.pdbx_description
1 polymer ?
#
loop_
_entity_poly.entity_id
_entity_poly.type
_entity_poly.pdbx_seq_one_letter_code
_entity_poly.pdbx_strand_id
1 'polypeptide(L)'
;MKCVETRKASTSQGSALMRVAAAVYSEISSLKSMREISLCNGVVSFHRSPMYGLICGLLGLDSSTSQRAFMFITMRDVIFAATRLNLVGPLGAAVLQHHIAPISEAILNQWKDIPVEEACQTIPLLDIVQGCHSYLFSRPFCS
;
A
#
# COMPACT_ATOMS: atom_id res chain seq x y z
N MET A 1 -18.09 4.80 5.04
CA MET A 1 -18.13 5.21 3.62
C MET A 1 -16.69 5.23 3.12
N LYS A 2 -16.27 4.31 2.23
CA LYS A 2 -14.88 4.30 1.72
C LYS A 2 -14.77 5.26 0.53
N CYS A 3 -13.78 6.14 0.54
CA CYS A 3 -13.53 7.07 -0.56
C CYS A 3 -13.24 6.32 -1.88
N VAL A 4 -13.88 6.76 -2.97
CA VAL A 4 -13.76 6.13 -4.30
C VAL A 4 -12.33 6.21 -4.82
N GLU A 5 -11.67 7.35 -4.61
CA GLU A 5 -10.28 7.57 -5.05
C GLU A 5 -9.29 6.71 -4.24
N THR A 6 -9.45 6.63 -2.92
CA THR A 6 -8.65 5.71 -2.06
C THR A 6 -8.80 4.26 -2.51
N ARG A 7 -10.03 3.83 -2.83
CA ARG A 7 -10.30 2.46 -3.31
C ARG A 7 -9.60 2.20 -4.65
N LYS A 8 -9.75 3.09 -5.63
CA LYS A 8 -9.12 2.96 -6.95
C LYS A 8 -7.59 2.92 -6.86
N ALA A 9 -6.99 3.79 -6.04
CA ALA A 9 -5.55 3.82 -5.83
C ALA A 9 -5.05 2.49 -5.27
N SER A 10 -5.72 1.98 -4.23
CA SER A 10 -5.40 0.70 -3.60
C SER A 10 -5.52 -0.49 -4.55
N THR A 11 -6.57 -0.54 -5.38
CA THR A 11 -6.78 -1.64 -6.33
C THR A 11 -5.81 -1.59 -7.51
N SER A 12 -5.49 -0.38 -7.99
CA SER A 12 -4.50 -0.19 -9.06
C SER A 12 -3.12 -0.69 -8.62
N GLN A 13 -2.69 -0.29 -7.42
CA GLN A 13 -1.39 -0.70 -6.88
C GLN A 13 -1.32 -2.21 -6.61
N GLY A 14 -2.37 -2.81 -6.01
CA GLY A 14 -2.40 -4.26 -5.78
C GLY A 14 -2.47 -5.07 -7.06
N SER A 15 -3.21 -4.62 -8.07
CA SER A 15 -3.24 -5.26 -9.39
C SER A 15 -1.89 -5.19 -10.11
N ALA A 16 -1.19 -4.06 -10.01
CA ALA A 16 0.16 -3.91 -10.53
C ALA A 16 1.14 -4.85 -9.81
N LEU A 17 1.07 -4.92 -8.48
CA LEU A 17 1.90 -5.81 -7.68
C LEU A 17 1.66 -7.29 -8.05
N MET A 18 0.40 -7.70 -8.18
CA MET A 18 0.03 -9.06 -8.59
C MET A 18 0.57 -9.40 -9.99
N ARG A 19 0.53 -8.44 -10.93
CA ARG A 19 1.06 -8.62 -12.28
C ARG A 19 2.56 -8.87 -12.28
N VAL A 20 3.30 -8.09 -11.47
CA VAL A 20 4.75 -8.25 -11.32
C VAL A 20 5.06 -9.59 -10.65
N ALA A 21 4.38 -9.93 -9.55
CA ALA A 21 4.63 -11.17 -8.82
C ALA A 21 4.38 -12.41 -9.70
N ALA A 22 3.27 -12.45 -10.45
CA ALA A 22 2.97 -13.56 -11.35
C ALA A 22 3.94 -13.66 -12.56
N ALA A 23 4.61 -12.56 -12.93
CA ALA A 23 5.60 -12.56 -14.00
C ALA A 23 7.00 -12.95 -13.51
N VAL A 24 7.39 -12.52 -12.30
CA VAL A 24 8.70 -12.79 -11.71
C VAL A 24 8.77 -14.19 -11.11
N TYR A 25 7.75 -14.59 -10.34
CA TYR A 25 7.71 -15.87 -9.62
C TYR A 25 6.87 -16.89 -10.38
N SER A 26 7.29 -17.19 -11.61
CA SER A 26 6.57 -18.10 -12.52
C SER A 26 6.47 -19.54 -12.01
N GLU A 27 7.36 -19.93 -11.10
CA GLU A 27 7.40 -21.21 -10.39
C GLU A 27 6.26 -21.37 -9.38
N ILE A 28 5.64 -20.27 -8.93
CA ILE A 28 4.53 -20.28 -7.99
C ILE A 28 3.21 -20.30 -8.78
N SER A 29 2.71 -21.52 -9.05
CA SER A 29 1.52 -21.75 -9.86
C SER A 29 0.25 -21.03 -9.35
N SER A 30 0.12 -20.86 -8.03
CA SER A 30 -1.03 -20.19 -7.41
C SER A 30 -1.15 -18.72 -7.83
N LEU A 31 -0.03 -17.99 -7.98
CA LEU A 31 -0.04 -16.59 -8.43
C LEU A 31 -0.54 -16.47 -9.88
N LYS A 32 -0.12 -17.40 -10.75
CA LYS A 32 -0.58 -17.44 -12.13
C LYS A 32 -2.08 -17.73 -12.21
N SER A 33 -2.55 -18.76 -11.50
CA SER A 33 -3.97 -19.13 -11.46
C SER A 33 -4.86 -18.00 -10.92
N MET A 34 -4.44 -17.34 -9.83
CA MET A 34 -5.18 -16.21 -9.27
C MET A 34 -5.30 -15.04 -10.24
N ARG A 35 -4.24 -14.76 -11.00
CA ARG A 35 -4.26 -13.71 -12.04
C ARG A 35 -5.23 -14.07 -13.16
N GLU A 36 -5.18 -15.31 -13.66
CA GLU A 36 -6.06 -15.79 -14.73
C GLU A 36 -7.54 -15.74 -14.30
N ILE A 37 -7.85 -16.26 -13.10
CA ILE A 37 -9.22 -16.23 -12.55
C ILE A 37 -9.74 -14.79 -12.41
N SER A 38 -8.90 -13.86 -11.95
CA SER A 38 -9.29 -12.45 -11.83
C SER A 38 -9.59 -11.81 -13.18
N LEU A 39 -8.79 -12.11 -14.21
CA LEU A 39 -9.00 -11.60 -15.58
C LEU A 39 -10.29 -12.16 -16.20
N CYS A 40 -10.62 -13.43 -15.95
CA CYS A 40 -11.82 -14.07 -16.48
C CYS A 40 -13.10 -13.60 -15.80
N ASN A 41 -13.08 -13.44 -14.47
CA ASN A 41 -14.30 -13.21 -13.70
C ASN A 41 -14.57 -11.73 -13.42
N GLY A 42 -13.54 -10.86 -13.35
CA GLY A 42 -13.69 -9.44 -13.03
C GLY A 42 -14.25 -9.11 -11.62
N VAL A 43 -14.57 -10.13 -10.82
CA VAL A 43 -15.21 -9.98 -9.50
C VAL A 43 -14.22 -9.61 -8.39
N VAL A 44 -12.94 -9.96 -8.54
CA VAL A 44 -11.94 -9.82 -7.47
C VAL A 44 -11.12 -8.54 -7.63
N SER A 45 -11.18 -7.67 -6.61
CA SER A 45 -10.36 -6.47 -6.51
C SER A 45 -9.07 -6.74 -5.74
N PHE A 46 -7.92 -6.62 -6.39
CA PHE A 46 -6.61 -6.80 -5.77
C PHE A 46 -6.14 -5.53 -5.08
N HIS A 47 -6.35 -5.45 -3.76
CA HIS A 47 -5.85 -4.36 -2.93
C HIS A 47 -4.37 -4.55 -2.56
N ARG A 48 -3.61 -3.46 -2.52
CA ARG A 48 -2.15 -3.47 -2.25
C ARG A 48 -1.77 -4.24 -0.97
N SER A 49 -2.42 -3.97 0.16
CA SER A 49 -2.03 -4.57 1.45
C SER A 49 -2.23 -6.09 1.48
N PRO A 50 -3.43 -6.65 1.19
CA PRO A 50 -3.62 -8.10 1.15
C PRO A 50 -2.73 -8.82 0.13
N MET A 51 -2.53 -8.22 -1.06
CA MET A 51 -1.66 -8.82 -2.08
C MET A 51 -0.21 -8.85 -1.64
N TYR A 52 0.28 -7.78 -1.01
CA TYR A 52 1.63 -7.74 -0.49
C TYR A 52 1.87 -8.83 0.57
N GLY A 53 0.96 -8.96 1.54
CA GLY A 53 1.07 -10.00 2.57
C GLY A 53 1.02 -11.41 1.99
N LEU A 54 0.10 -11.68 1.06
CA LEU A 54 0.00 -12.96 0.36
C LEU A 54 1.30 -13.31 -0.37
N ILE A 55 1.85 -12.38 -1.16
CA ILE A 55 3.08 -12.59 -1.91
C ILE A 55 4.25 -12.86 -0.96
N CYS A 56 4.38 -12.07 0.11
CA CYS A 56 5.44 -12.28 1.10
C CYS A 56 5.34 -13.66 1.75
N GLY A 57 4.14 -14.10 2.12
CA GLY A 57 3.91 -15.43 2.68
C GLY A 57 4.23 -16.56 1.69
N LEU A 58 3.87 -16.40 0.41
CA LEU A 58 4.21 -17.37 -0.65
C LEU A 58 5.73 -17.46 -0.90
N LEU A 59 6.45 -16.37 -0.66
CA LEU A 59 7.93 -16.32 -0.73
C LEU A 59 8.61 -16.82 0.55
N GLY A 60 7.85 -17.22 1.57
CA GLY A 60 8.39 -17.70 2.84
C GLY A 60 8.95 -16.60 3.75
N LEU A 61 8.56 -15.34 3.54
CA LEU A 61 8.93 -14.25 4.45
C LEU A 61 8.11 -14.32 5.73
N ASP A 62 8.74 -14.02 6.86
CA ASP A 62 8.03 -13.97 8.14
C ASP A 62 7.07 -12.77 8.19
N SER A 63 5.97 -12.95 8.93
CA SER A 63 4.91 -11.93 9.04
C SER A 63 5.44 -10.61 9.60
N SER A 64 6.30 -10.66 10.63
CA SER A 64 6.81 -9.46 11.29
C SER A 64 7.67 -8.61 10.36
N THR A 65 8.61 -9.24 9.65
CA THR A 65 9.45 -8.57 8.64
C THR A 65 8.61 -8.05 7.50
N SER A 66 7.61 -8.81 7.04
CA SER A 66 6.71 -8.39 5.97
C SER A 66 5.91 -7.14 6.38
N GLN A 67 5.31 -7.15 7.57
CA GLN A 67 4.56 -6.00 8.08
C GLN A 67 5.47 -4.77 8.31
N ARG A 68 6.68 -4.96 8.85
CA ARG A 68 7.68 -3.89 9.01
C ARG A 68 8.10 -3.29 7.66
N ALA A 69 8.40 -4.14 6.68
CA ALA A 69 8.76 -3.72 5.34
C ALA A 69 7.62 -2.96 4.65
N PHE A 70 6.37 -3.44 4.81
CA PHE A 70 5.20 -2.75 4.31
C PHE A 70 5.03 -1.34 4.92
N MET A 71 5.20 -1.23 6.25
CA MET A 71 5.16 0.05 6.97
C MET A 71 6.27 1.00 6.48
N PHE A 72 7.49 0.50 6.38
CA PHE A 72 8.63 1.27 5.88
C PHE A 72 8.40 1.80 4.47
N ILE A 73 8.00 0.94 3.53
CA ILE A 73 7.75 1.34 2.14
C ILE A 73 6.62 2.38 2.08
N THR A 74 5.55 2.19 2.87
CA THR A 74 4.41 3.12 2.89
C THR A 74 4.81 4.50 3.41
N MET A 75 5.51 4.57 4.56
CA MET A 75 6.03 5.82 5.12
C MET A 75 6.98 6.51 4.12
N ARG A 76 7.91 5.74 3.54
CA ARG A 76 8.89 6.22 2.57
C ARG A 76 8.20 6.81 1.33
N ASP A 77 7.17 6.17 0.80
CA ASP A 77 6.41 6.66 -0.37
C ASP A 77 5.77 8.03 -0.09
N VAL A 78 5.25 8.26 1.13
CA VAL A 78 4.69 9.57 1.55
C VAL A 78 5.77 10.65 1.63
N ILE A 79 6.94 10.32 2.21
CA ILE A 79 8.07 11.26 2.30
C ILE A 79 8.61 11.60 0.90
N PHE A 80 8.67 10.63 -0.01
CA PHE A 80 9.01 10.86 -1.41
C PHE A 80 8.01 11.77 -2.11
N ALA A 81 6.71 11.59 -1.86
CA ALA A 81 5.69 12.48 -2.40
C ALA A 81 5.89 13.93 -1.91
N ALA A 82 6.16 14.12 -0.61
CA ALA A 82 6.47 15.44 -0.05
C ALA A 82 7.72 16.07 -0.70
N THR A 83 8.73 15.27 -1.03
CA THR A 83 9.92 15.74 -1.75
C THR A 83 9.57 16.21 -3.16
N ARG A 84 8.77 15.44 -3.90
CA ARG A 84 8.33 15.82 -5.26
C ARG A 84 7.37 17.02 -5.30
N LEU A 85 6.68 17.29 -4.19
CA LEU A 85 5.87 18.49 -3.99
C LEU A 85 6.69 19.69 -3.53
N ASN A 86 8.03 19.56 -3.42
CA ASN A 86 8.94 20.59 -2.92
C ASN A 86 8.64 21.05 -1.47
N LEU A 87 8.02 20.19 -0.65
CA LEU A 87 7.76 20.48 0.76
C LEU A 87 8.99 20.22 1.63
N VAL A 88 9.84 19.27 1.23
CA VAL A 88 11.07 18.90 1.92
C VAL A 88 12.15 18.57 0.89
N GLY A 89 13.41 18.97 1.15
CA GLY A 89 14.54 18.59 0.31
C GLY A 89 15.01 17.15 0.55
N PRO A 90 15.80 16.54 -0.36
CA PRO A 90 16.23 15.14 -0.23
C PRO A 90 16.95 14.80 1.10
N LEU A 91 17.80 15.71 1.58
CA LEU A 91 18.47 15.53 2.87
C LEU A 91 17.48 15.62 4.04
N GLY A 92 16.57 16.59 4.01
CA GLY A 92 15.51 16.74 5.01
C GLY A 92 14.56 15.55 5.03
N ALA A 93 14.29 14.94 3.87
CA ALA A 93 13.48 13.74 3.75
C ALA A 93 14.13 12.54 4.46
N ALA A 94 15.45 12.36 4.31
CA ALA A 94 16.18 11.32 5.02
C ALA A 94 16.16 11.52 6.54
N VAL A 95 16.36 12.76 7.00
CA VAL A 95 16.27 13.12 8.42
C VAL A 95 14.86 12.86 8.97
N LEU A 96 13.83 13.29 8.23
CA LEU A 96 12.44 13.05 8.60
C LEU A 96 12.11 11.56 8.70
N GLN A 97 12.60 10.76 7.75
CA GLN A 97 12.39 9.31 7.75
C GLN A 97 13.03 8.65 8.98
N HIS A 98 14.22 9.09 9.39
CA HIS A 98 14.86 8.63 10.62
C HIS A 98 14.04 8.98 11.87
N HIS A 99 13.51 10.21 11.95
CA HIS A 99 12.70 10.64 13.10
C HIS A 99 11.34 9.94 13.20
N ILE A 100 10.71 9.60 12.06
CA ILE A 100 9.40 8.93 12.06
C ILE A 100 9.55 7.42 12.30
N ALA A 101 10.70 6.81 12.01
CA ALA A 101 10.93 5.38 12.20
C ALA A 101 10.44 4.79 13.55
N PRO A 102 10.77 5.38 14.74
CA PRO A 102 10.25 4.87 16.01
C PRO A 102 8.71 4.99 16.13
N ILE A 103 8.10 6.02 15.54
CA ILE A 103 6.65 6.20 15.52
C ILE A 103 6.00 5.12 14.64
N SER A 104 6.56 4.86 13.46
CA SER A 104 6.11 3.78 12.58
C SER A 104 6.18 2.42 13.26
N GLU A 105 7.23 2.15 14.01
CA GLU A 105 7.37 0.91 14.78
C GLU A 105 6.35 0.82 15.92
N ALA A 106 6.07 1.93 16.62
CA ALA A 106 5.03 1.98 17.65
C ALA A 106 3.63 1.70 17.08
N ILE A 107 3.29 2.35 15.95
CA ILE A 107 2.02 2.12 15.23
C ILE A 107 1.95 0.66 14.79
N LEU A 108 3.02 0.12 14.21
CA LEU A 108 3.02 -1.28 13.79
C LEU A 108 2.75 -2.21 14.98
N ASN A 109 3.41 -2.00 16.11
CA ASN A 109 3.20 -2.86 17.29
C ASN A 109 1.79 -2.74 17.88
N GLN A 110 1.11 -1.60 17.69
CA GLN A 110 -0.28 -1.42 18.10
C GLN A 110 -1.27 -2.16 17.19
N TRP A 111 -1.01 -2.22 15.88
CA TRP A 111 -1.97 -2.69 14.89
C TRP A 111 -1.57 -4.00 14.21
N LYS A 112 -0.40 -4.56 14.51
CA LYS A 112 -0.03 -5.90 14.07
C LYS A 112 -0.93 -6.91 14.76
N ASP A 113 -1.38 -7.90 14.01
CA ASP A 113 -2.09 -9.08 14.52
C ASP A 113 -3.51 -8.81 15.06
N ILE A 114 -4.14 -7.68 14.70
CA ILE A 114 -5.57 -7.48 14.91
C ILE A 114 -6.41 -8.34 13.95
N PRO A 115 -7.59 -8.81 14.38
CA PRO A 115 -8.48 -9.58 13.51
C PRO A 115 -8.97 -8.74 12.32
N VAL A 116 -9.22 -9.40 11.19
CA VAL A 116 -9.60 -8.71 9.93
C VAL A 116 -10.96 -8.02 10.04
N GLU A 117 -11.82 -8.50 10.93
CA GLU A 117 -13.13 -7.93 11.24
C GLU A 117 -13.03 -6.54 11.85
N GLU A 118 -11.92 -6.23 12.51
CA GLU A 118 -11.63 -4.92 13.10
C GLU A 118 -10.93 -3.96 12.11
N ALA A 119 -10.58 -4.43 10.91
CA ALA A 119 -9.90 -3.62 9.91
C ALA A 119 -10.80 -2.49 9.39
N CYS A 120 -10.50 -1.26 9.83
CA CYS A 120 -11.28 -0.06 9.51
C CYS A 120 -10.37 1.14 9.17
N GLN A 121 -10.98 2.19 8.61
CA GLN A 121 -10.32 3.48 8.48
C GLN A 121 -10.36 4.21 9.81
N THR A 122 -9.19 4.54 10.36
CA THR A 122 -9.05 5.23 11.65
C THR A 122 -9.07 6.75 11.53
N ILE A 123 -8.85 7.30 10.33
CA ILE A 123 -8.75 8.74 10.06
C ILE A 123 -9.67 9.12 8.89
N PRO A 124 -10.99 9.29 9.13
CA PRO A 124 -11.96 9.59 8.07
C PRO A 124 -11.68 10.93 7.37
N LEU A 125 -11.01 11.87 8.03
CA LEU A 125 -10.63 13.14 7.43
C LEU A 125 -9.67 12.96 6.24
N LEU A 126 -8.74 11.99 6.32
CA LEU A 126 -7.84 11.70 5.20
C LEU A 126 -8.62 11.16 3.99
N ASP A 127 -9.65 10.36 4.21
CA ASP A 127 -10.52 9.87 3.13
C ASP A 127 -11.27 11.01 2.43
N ILE A 128 -11.68 12.04 3.18
CA ILE A 128 -12.32 13.24 2.61
C ILE A 128 -11.33 14.02 1.74
N VAL A 129 -10.15 14.33 2.28
CA VAL A 129 -9.09 15.06 1.55
C VAL A 129 -8.70 14.29 0.28
N GLN A 130 -8.55 12.97 0.37
CA GLN A 130 -8.24 12.11 -0.75
C GLN A 130 -9.35 12.12 -1.81
N GLY A 131 -10.62 12.18 -1.40
CA GLY A 131 -11.75 12.32 -2.31
C GLY A 131 -11.71 13.62 -3.11
N CYS A 132 -11.10 14.66 -2.56
CA CYS A 132 -10.94 15.93 -3.23
C CYS A 132 -9.84 15.94 -4.30
N HIS A 133 -8.98 14.92 -4.37
CA HIS A 133 -7.87 14.87 -5.33
C HIS A 133 -8.34 14.99 -6.79
N SER A 134 -9.53 14.49 -7.10
CA SER A 134 -10.12 14.59 -8.45
C SER A 134 -10.43 16.03 -8.89
N TYR A 135 -10.59 16.97 -7.95
CA TYR A 135 -10.91 18.38 -8.21
C TYR A 135 -9.67 19.27 -8.37
N LEU A 136 -8.46 18.75 -8.16
CA LEU A 136 -7.24 19.53 -8.31
C LEU A 136 -7.02 19.92 -9.78
N PHE A 137 -6.78 21.21 -10.02
CA PHE A 137 -6.47 21.75 -11.34
C PHE A 137 -5.19 21.15 -11.94
N SER A 138 -4.14 21.03 -11.12
CA SER A 138 -2.87 20.37 -11.48
C SER A 138 -2.62 19.18 -10.57
N ARG A 139 -2.25 18.04 -11.15
CA ARG A 139 -2.13 16.74 -10.47
C ARG A 139 -0.82 16.06 -10.83
N PRO A 140 0.25 16.24 -10.05
CA PRO A 140 1.51 15.54 -10.26
C PRO A 140 1.44 14.04 -9.88
N PHE A 141 0.37 13.62 -9.19
CA PHE A 141 0.08 12.23 -8.81
C PHE A 141 -1.30 11.81 -9.33
N CYS A 142 -1.54 10.49 -9.42
CA CYS A 142 -2.81 9.95 -9.90
C CYS A 142 -3.92 9.96 -8.85
N SER A 143 -3.54 9.93 -7.57
CA SER A 143 -4.42 9.89 -6.40
C SER A 143 -3.67 10.46 -5.22
#